data_AF-A0A2V9ZJY6-F1
#
_entry.id   AF-A0A2V9ZJY6-F1
#
_cell.length_a   1.000
_cell.length_b   1.000
_cell.length_c   1.000
_cell.angle_alpha   90.00
_cell.angle_beta   90.00
_cell.angle_gamma   90.00
#
_symmetry.space_group_name_H-M   'P 1'
#
loop_
_entity.id
_entity.type
_entity.pdbx_description
1 polymer ?
#
loop_
_entity_poly.entity_id
_entity_poly.type
_entity_poly.pdbx_seq_one_letter_code
_entity_poly.pdbx_strand_id
1 'polypeptide(L)'
;MALFTESAVTQLPEIAIKQGTAASATAAKKLIFLTTLVAILVGVLYAPVLRDLVQQWWDDPNYGHGFLVPLLAAWILWRERSRLRGISPRPANIGLLVMLAAVALLIAGSLGAEVFISRVSLIILLAGMALFLSGREMLRAVAFPLFFLAFMIPLPAIIYYQITFPLQLIASRVAAACLEATNVPVLREGNLLYLPNYTLEVVEACSGIRSLVSLLTLGVAYVYLLEKKRWIQATLLLLIVPIAVLSNSLRIVGAGLLTYSFGPQAAEGF
;
A
#
# COMPACT_ATOMS: atom_id res chain seq x y z
N MET A 1 54.58 1.58 -60.09
CA MET A 1 53.98 0.46 -59.34
C MET A 1 53.90 0.86 -57.87
N ALA A 2 52.99 1.78 -57.54
CA ALA A 2 52.79 2.32 -56.20
C ALA A 2 51.36 2.88 -56.09
N LEU A 3 50.39 2.00 -56.03
CA LEU A 3 49.00 2.26 -55.65
C LEU A 3 48.55 0.94 -55.01
N PHE A 4 48.19 0.93 -53.72
CA PHE A 4 47.42 -0.11 -52.98
C PHE A 4 47.83 -0.24 -51.50
N THR A 5 48.06 0.84 -50.73
CA THR A 5 48.26 0.70 -49.26
C THR A 5 47.79 1.91 -48.43
N GLU A 6 46.66 2.53 -48.76
CA GLU A 6 46.10 3.62 -47.91
C GLU A 6 44.64 3.41 -47.45
N SER A 7 43.88 2.48 -48.04
CA SER A 7 42.45 2.32 -47.71
C SER A 7 42.13 1.36 -46.56
N ALA A 8 43.08 0.53 -46.11
CA ALA A 8 42.80 -0.51 -45.11
C ALA A 8 42.94 -0.05 -43.64
N VAL A 9 43.76 0.97 -43.37
CA VAL A 9 44.08 1.40 -41.99
C VAL A 9 43.02 2.35 -41.42
N THR A 10 42.32 3.10 -42.27
CA THR A 10 41.23 4.03 -41.88
C THR A 10 39.87 3.35 -41.68
N GLN A 11 39.67 2.13 -42.21
CA GLN A 11 38.39 1.40 -42.09
C GLN A 11 38.24 0.58 -40.81
N LEU A 12 39.35 0.18 -40.15
CA LEU A 12 39.35 -0.60 -38.92
C LEU A 12 38.64 0.09 -37.72
N PRO A 13 38.87 1.39 -37.42
CA PRO A 13 38.17 2.05 -36.32
C PRO A 13 36.68 2.26 -36.60
N GLU A 14 36.27 2.50 -37.85
CA GLU A 14 34.87 2.78 -38.19
C GLU A 14 33.98 1.53 -38.11
N ILE A 15 34.50 0.37 -38.53
CA ILE A 15 33.81 -0.92 -38.44
C ILE A 15 33.67 -1.36 -36.97
N ALA A 16 34.71 -1.19 -36.16
CA ALA A 16 34.68 -1.52 -34.73
C ALA A 16 33.66 -0.66 -33.94
N ILE A 17 33.56 0.64 -34.27
CA ILE A 17 32.58 1.55 -33.65
C ILE A 17 31.15 1.21 -34.09
N LYS A 18 30.91 0.88 -35.37
CA LYS A 18 29.60 0.45 -35.87
C LYS A 18 29.16 -0.91 -35.28
N GLN A 19 30.08 -1.85 -35.11
CA GLN A 19 29.78 -3.15 -34.48
C GLN A 19 29.49 -3.01 -32.97
N GLY A 20 30.24 -2.18 -32.24
CA GLY A 20 30.00 -1.91 -30.81
C GLY A 20 28.67 -1.19 -30.56
N THR A 21 28.28 -0.26 -31.43
CA THR A 21 26.99 0.45 -31.34
C THR A 21 25.80 -0.43 -31.73
N ALA A 22 25.92 -1.27 -32.77
CA ALA A 22 24.88 -2.22 -33.17
C ALA A 22 24.66 -3.34 -32.13
N ALA A 23 25.73 -3.87 -31.53
CA ALA A 23 25.63 -4.87 -30.46
C ALA A 23 24.97 -4.30 -29.19
N SER A 24 25.32 -3.07 -28.81
CA SER A 24 24.70 -2.32 -27.71
C SER A 24 23.20 -2.06 -27.95
N ALA A 25 22.83 -1.62 -29.15
CA ALA A 25 21.44 -1.38 -29.52
C ALA A 25 20.59 -2.67 -29.52
N THR A 26 21.17 -3.80 -29.93
CA THR A 26 20.50 -5.10 -29.95
C THR A 26 20.29 -5.64 -28.53
N ALA A 27 21.29 -5.49 -27.64
CA ALA A 27 21.18 -5.85 -26.24
C ALA A 27 20.13 -5.01 -25.50
N ALA A 28 20.08 -3.70 -25.74
CA ALA A 28 19.07 -2.82 -25.16
C ALA A 28 17.65 -3.19 -25.63
N LYS A 29 17.45 -3.46 -26.92
CA LYS A 29 16.16 -3.92 -27.47
C LYS A 29 15.72 -5.25 -26.84
N LYS A 30 16.64 -6.22 -26.70
CA LYS A 30 16.35 -7.52 -26.07
C LYS A 30 15.95 -7.37 -24.60
N LEU A 31 16.64 -6.49 -23.85
CA LEU A 31 16.31 -6.22 -22.45
C LEU A 31 14.93 -5.58 -22.31
N ILE A 32 14.61 -4.57 -23.13
CA ILE A 32 13.29 -3.92 -23.15
C ILE A 32 12.19 -4.92 -23.50
N PHE A 33 12.42 -5.78 -24.50
CA PHE A 33 11.48 -6.82 -24.88
C PHE A 33 11.22 -7.81 -23.73
N LEU A 34 12.28 -8.31 -23.10
CA LEU A 34 12.18 -9.25 -21.98
C LEU A 34 11.48 -8.63 -20.77
N THR A 35 11.81 -7.40 -20.39
CA THR A 35 11.16 -6.72 -19.26
C THR A 35 9.67 -6.47 -19.54
N THR A 36 9.33 -6.09 -20.78
CA THR A 36 7.94 -5.90 -21.21
C THR A 36 7.17 -7.22 -21.17
N LEU A 37 7.77 -8.30 -21.68
CA LEU A 37 7.15 -9.63 -21.67
C LEU A 37 6.89 -10.12 -20.24
N VAL A 38 7.87 -9.97 -19.34
CA VAL A 38 7.72 -10.34 -17.92
C VAL A 38 6.62 -9.50 -17.26
N ALA A 39 6.56 -8.19 -17.53
CA ALA A 39 5.52 -7.32 -17.00
C ALA A 39 4.12 -7.75 -17.46
N ILE A 40 3.96 -8.10 -18.75
CA ILE A 40 2.71 -8.63 -19.30
C ILE A 40 2.34 -9.95 -18.61
N LEU A 41 3.30 -10.88 -18.47
CA LEU A 41 3.04 -12.19 -17.90
C LEU A 41 2.62 -12.10 -16.42
N VAL A 42 3.27 -11.24 -15.64
CA VAL A 42 2.86 -10.91 -14.26
C VAL A 42 1.47 -10.28 -14.25
N GLY A 43 1.20 -9.33 -15.15
CA GLY A 43 -0.10 -8.68 -15.27
C GLY A 43 -1.23 -9.65 -15.58
N VAL A 44 -1.01 -10.60 -16.49
CA VAL A 44 -1.99 -11.66 -16.82
C VAL A 44 -2.18 -12.61 -15.65
N LEU A 45 -1.09 -13.06 -15.01
CA LEU A 45 -1.14 -13.98 -13.87
C LEU A 45 -1.93 -13.39 -12.69
N TYR A 46 -1.73 -12.10 -12.39
CA TYR A 46 -2.38 -11.40 -11.29
C TYR A 46 -3.66 -10.65 -11.69
N ALA A 47 -4.11 -10.74 -12.94
CA ALA A 47 -5.32 -10.04 -13.40
C ALA A 47 -6.57 -10.34 -12.54
N PRO A 48 -6.85 -11.60 -12.12
CA PRO A 48 -7.98 -11.89 -11.24
C PRO A 48 -7.82 -11.21 -9.88
N VAL A 49 -6.64 -11.32 -9.26
CA VAL A 49 -6.34 -10.72 -7.95
C VAL A 49 -6.49 -9.20 -7.98
N LEU A 50 -6.00 -8.56 -9.04
CA LEU A 50 -6.12 -7.11 -9.22
C LEU A 50 -7.57 -6.68 -9.49
N ARG A 51 -8.34 -7.47 -10.25
CA ARG A 51 -9.77 -7.21 -10.47
C ARG A 51 -10.53 -7.26 -9.15
N ASP A 52 -10.32 -8.29 -8.36
CA ASP A 52 -11.01 -8.48 -7.08
C ASP A 52 -10.60 -7.39 -6.06
N LEU A 53 -9.35 -6.92 -6.11
CA LEU A 53 -8.90 -5.77 -5.31
C LEU A 53 -9.63 -4.49 -5.73
N VAL A 54 -9.67 -4.20 -7.03
CA VAL A 54 -10.33 -3.00 -7.57
C VAL A 54 -11.83 -3.01 -7.27
N GLN A 55 -12.50 -4.16 -7.44
CA GLN A 55 -13.90 -4.32 -7.07
C GLN A 55 -14.11 -4.05 -5.59
N GLN A 56 -13.28 -4.62 -4.71
CA GLN A 56 -13.41 -4.36 -3.28
C GLN A 56 -13.17 -2.89 -2.90
N TRP A 57 -12.23 -2.20 -3.54
CA TRP A 57 -12.03 -0.77 -3.31
C TRP A 57 -13.20 0.09 -3.79
N TRP A 58 -13.94 -0.40 -4.79
CA TRP A 58 -15.11 0.27 -5.33
C TRP A 58 -16.35 0.04 -4.48
N ASP A 59 -16.56 -1.21 -4.05
CA ASP A 59 -17.76 -1.65 -3.35
C ASP A 59 -17.71 -1.37 -1.84
N ASP A 60 -16.51 -1.37 -1.23
CA ASP A 60 -16.32 -1.09 0.19
C ASP A 60 -15.75 0.33 0.41
N PRO A 61 -16.55 1.28 0.93
CA PRO A 61 -16.11 2.63 1.22
C PRO A 61 -14.93 2.72 2.20
N ASN A 62 -14.67 1.69 3.01
CA ASN A 62 -13.54 1.66 3.95
C ASN A 62 -12.20 1.43 3.26
N TYR A 63 -12.21 0.93 2.02
CA TYR A 63 -11.01 0.61 1.26
C TYR A 63 -10.81 1.47 0.01
N GLY A 64 -11.56 2.56 -0.14
CA GLY A 64 -11.41 3.49 -1.26
C GLY A 64 -10.01 4.11 -1.39
N HIS A 65 -9.24 4.24 -0.29
CA HIS A 65 -7.84 4.67 -0.35
C HIS A 65 -6.93 3.69 -1.09
N GLY A 66 -7.38 2.45 -1.28
CA GLY A 66 -6.67 1.41 -2.02
C GLY A 66 -6.30 1.83 -3.44
N PHE A 67 -7.10 2.70 -4.08
CA PHE A 67 -6.76 3.30 -5.39
C PHE A 67 -5.54 4.23 -5.34
N LEU A 68 -5.36 4.95 -4.23
CA LEU A 68 -4.30 5.94 -4.08
C LEU A 68 -2.94 5.27 -3.79
N VAL A 69 -2.94 4.15 -3.08
CA VAL A 69 -1.73 3.45 -2.64
C VAL A 69 -0.79 3.06 -3.80
N PRO A 70 -1.22 2.34 -4.85
CA PRO A 70 -0.34 1.97 -5.96
C PRO A 70 0.14 3.19 -6.74
N LEU A 71 -0.68 4.24 -6.87
CA LEU A 71 -0.30 5.50 -7.53
C LEU A 71 0.82 6.21 -6.76
N LEU A 72 0.69 6.32 -5.45
CA LEU A 72 1.72 6.89 -4.59
C LEU A 72 2.98 6.03 -4.58
N ALA A 73 2.87 4.70 -4.48
CA ALA A 73 4.03 3.80 -4.56
C ALA A 73 4.80 3.99 -5.88
N ALA A 74 4.08 4.06 -7.00
CA ALA A 74 4.67 4.31 -8.32
C ALA A 74 5.30 5.70 -8.41
N TRP A 75 4.66 6.73 -7.87
CA TRP A 75 5.20 8.09 -7.82
C TRP A 75 6.47 8.16 -6.97
N ILE A 76 6.55 7.45 -5.84
CA ILE A 76 7.76 7.37 -5.01
C ILE A 76 8.90 6.73 -5.79
N LEU A 77 8.64 5.61 -6.48
CA LEU A 77 9.63 4.96 -7.34
C LEU A 77 10.10 5.89 -8.45
N TRP A 78 9.19 6.67 -9.06
CA TRP A 78 9.56 7.70 -10.04
C TRP A 78 10.45 8.76 -9.40
N ARG A 79 10.04 9.36 -8.28
CA ARG A 79 10.78 10.42 -7.58
C ARG A 79 12.20 9.97 -7.24
N GLU A 80 12.37 8.72 -6.84
CA GLU A 80 13.67 8.14 -6.46
C GLU A 80 14.45 7.53 -7.63
N ARG A 81 13.96 7.60 -8.87
CA ARG A 81 14.58 6.95 -10.05
C ARG A 81 16.06 7.27 -10.23
N SER A 82 16.49 8.50 -9.92
CA SER A 82 17.89 8.90 -10.04
C SER A 82 18.78 8.17 -9.03
N ARG A 83 18.28 8.00 -7.79
CA ARG A 83 18.93 7.19 -6.74
C ARG A 83 18.97 5.73 -7.14
N LEU A 84 17.86 5.19 -7.64
CA LEU A 84 17.73 3.78 -8.05
C LEU A 84 18.65 3.45 -9.23
N ARG A 85 18.80 4.35 -10.21
CA ARG A 85 19.73 4.18 -11.34
C ARG A 85 21.20 4.17 -10.94
N GLY A 86 21.54 4.77 -9.79
CA GLY A 86 22.90 4.74 -9.25
C GLY A 86 23.28 3.42 -8.57
N ILE A 87 22.31 2.51 -8.35
CA ILE A 87 22.57 1.21 -7.73
C ILE A 87 22.99 0.23 -8.84
N SER A 88 24.23 -0.26 -8.74
CA SER A 88 24.72 -1.30 -9.66
C SER A 88 23.94 -2.61 -9.46
N PRO A 89 23.31 -3.16 -10.51
CA PRO A 89 22.58 -4.42 -10.40
C PRO A 89 23.49 -5.56 -9.96
N ARG A 90 23.12 -6.24 -8.86
CA ARG A 90 23.78 -7.46 -8.38
C ARG A 90 22.75 -8.59 -8.25
N PRO A 91 22.33 -9.22 -9.36
CA PRO A 91 21.32 -10.28 -9.38
C PRO A 91 21.58 -11.35 -8.30
N ALA A 92 20.52 -11.77 -7.62
CA ALA A 92 20.61 -12.79 -6.58
C ALA A 92 19.63 -13.93 -6.86
N ASN A 93 20.13 -15.14 -7.07
CA ASN A 93 19.31 -16.32 -7.40
C ASN A 93 18.27 -16.66 -6.32
N ILE A 94 18.50 -16.26 -5.07
CA ILE A 94 17.50 -16.39 -4.00
C ILE A 94 16.19 -15.65 -4.34
N GLY A 95 16.23 -14.62 -5.18
CA GLY A 95 15.03 -13.96 -5.70
C GLY A 95 14.12 -14.90 -6.49
N LEU A 96 14.70 -15.89 -7.19
CA LEU A 96 13.90 -16.92 -7.88
C LEU A 96 13.14 -17.79 -6.87
N LEU A 97 13.78 -18.20 -5.77
CA LEU A 97 13.12 -18.95 -4.71
C LEU A 97 11.96 -18.14 -4.09
N VAL A 98 12.16 -16.83 -3.87
CA VAL A 98 11.11 -15.93 -3.37
C VAL A 98 9.96 -15.81 -4.37
N MET A 99 10.25 -15.72 -5.67
CA MET A 99 9.21 -15.69 -6.71
C MET A 99 8.43 -17.01 -6.79
N LEU A 100 9.11 -18.15 -6.71
CA LEU A 100 8.45 -19.46 -6.68
C LEU A 100 7.56 -19.61 -5.43
N ALA A 101 8.03 -19.13 -4.27
CA ALA A 101 7.23 -19.09 -3.06
C ALA A 101 6.00 -18.17 -3.22
N ALA A 102 6.13 -17.02 -3.87
CA ALA A 102 5.01 -16.13 -4.17
C ALA A 102 3.97 -16.82 -5.08
N VAL A 103 4.40 -17.51 -6.14
CA VAL A 103 3.49 -18.26 -7.00
C VAL A 103 2.83 -19.42 -6.24
N ALA A 104 3.57 -20.12 -5.38
CA ALA A 104 2.99 -21.15 -4.53
C ALA A 104 1.93 -20.58 -3.57
N LEU A 105 2.16 -19.39 -2.99
CA LEU A 105 1.18 -18.68 -2.17
C LEU A 105 -0.04 -18.23 -2.98
N LEU A 106 0.14 -17.76 -4.22
CA LEU A 106 -0.97 -17.44 -5.11
C LEU A 106 -1.85 -18.66 -5.37
N ILE A 107 -1.23 -19.80 -5.68
CA ILE A 107 -1.95 -21.07 -5.91
C ILE A 107 -2.66 -21.50 -4.63
N ALA A 108 -1.96 -21.51 -3.50
CA ALA A 108 -2.52 -21.91 -2.21
C ALA A 108 -3.70 -21.02 -1.78
N GLY A 109 -3.57 -19.69 -1.93
CA GLY A 109 -4.64 -18.74 -1.64
C GLY A 109 -5.82 -18.91 -2.59
N SER A 110 -5.58 -19.13 -3.88
CA SER A 110 -6.65 -19.35 -4.87
C SER A 110 -7.41 -20.65 -4.61
N LEU A 111 -6.69 -21.75 -4.31
CA LEU A 111 -7.30 -23.05 -4.02
C LEU A 111 -8.00 -23.08 -2.65
N GLY A 112 -7.46 -22.35 -1.67
CA GLY A 112 -8.03 -22.24 -0.32
C GLY A 112 -9.13 -21.19 -0.18
N ALA A 113 -9.53 -20.52 -1.28
CA ALA A 113 -10.43 -19.37 -1.27
C ALA A 113 -9.99 -18.25 -0.29
N GLU A 114 -8.68 -18.13 -0.07
CA GLU A 114 -8.06 -17.12 0.77
C GLU A 114 -7.51 -15.99 -0.11
N VAL A 115 -8.31 -14.94 -0.23
CA VAL A 115 -8.04 -13.78 -1.08
C VAL A 115 -6.89 -12.93 -0.52
N PHE A 116 -6.75 -12.82 0.80
CA PHE A 116 -5.67 -12.07 1.44
C PHE A 116 -4.31 -12.68 1.11
N ILE A 117 -4.16 -14.01 1.22
CA ILE A 117 -2.89 -14.70 0.87
C ILE A 117 -2.55 -14.46 -0.61
N SER A 118 -3.55 -14.59 -1.48
CA SER A 118 -3.40 -14.36 -2.92
C SER A 118 -2.94 -12.94 -3.22
N ARG A 119 -3.46 -11.93 -2.52
CA ARG A 119 -3.06 -10.52 -2.67
C ARG A 119 -1.67 -10.24 -2.13
N VAL A 120 -1.32 -10.77 -0.96
CA VAL A 120 0.02 -10.62 -0.37
C VAL A 120 1.09 -11.24 -1.26
N SER A 121 0.77 -12.34 -1.95
CA SER A 121 1.69 -12.98 -2.88
C SER A 121 2.19 -12.03 -3.98
N LEU A 122 1.37 -11.07 -4.43
CA LEU A 122 1.78 -10.05 -5.42
C LEU A 122 2.96 -9.22 -4.92
N ILE A 123 2.90 -8.77 -3.67
CA ILE A 123 3.96 -7.95 -3.05
C ILE A 123 5.25 -8.79 -2.91
N ILE A 124 5.12 -10.05 -2.50
CA ILE A 124 6.24 -10.99 -2.38
C ILE A 124 6.87 -11.25 -3.75
N LEU A 125 6.06 -11.41 -4.81
CA LEU A 125 6.55 -11.59 -6.16
C LEU A 125 7.37 -10.36 -6.61
N LEU A 126 6.85 -9.15 -6.40
CA LEU A 126 7.55 -7.90 -6.75
C LEU A 126 8.88 -7.77 -5.98
N ALA A 127 8.90 -8.14 -4.69
CA ALA A 127 10.12 -8.19 -3.89
C ALA A 127 11.12 -9.23 -4.44
N GLY A 128 10.65 -10.41 -4.81
CA GLY A 128 11.43 -11.47 -5.44
C GLY A 128 12.02 -11.02 -6.78
N MET A 129 11.25 -10.31 -7.61
CA MET A 129 11.73 -9.74 -8.87
C MET A 129 12.81 -8.69 -8.66
N ALA A 130 12.63 -7.77 -7.70
CA ALA A 130 13.66 -6.77 -7.37
C ALA A 130 14.96 -7.43 -6.90
N LEU A 131 14.85 -8.49 -6.09
CA LEU A 131 15.99 -9.26 -5.60
C LEU A 131 16.68 -10.07 -6.70
N PHE A 132 15.90 -10.71 -7.57
CA PHE A 132 16.40 -11.54 -8.68
C PHE A 132 17.11 -10.68 -9.73
N LEU A 133 16.52 -9.56 -10.14
CA LEU A 133 17.02 -8.71 -11.22
C LEU A 133 18.14 -7.75 -10.78
N SER A 134 18.09 -7.27 -9.54
CA SER A 134 18.94 -6.14 -9.11
C SER A 134 19.63 -6.35 -7.76
N GLY A 135 19.23 -7.37 -7.00
CA GLY A 135 19.89 -7.75 -5.76
C GLY A 135 19.35 -7.09 -4.50
N ARG A 136 20.02 -7.38 -3.38
CA ARG A 136 19.61 -6.96 -2.03
C ARG A 136 19.65 -5.44 -1.82
N GLU A 137 20.56 -4.75 -2.49
CA GLU A 137 20.69 -3.30 -2.40
C GLU A 137 19.49 -2.60 -3.05
N MET A 138 19.06 -3.08 -4.23
CA MET A 138 17.84 -2.59 -4.87
C MET A 138 16.62 -2.90 -4.02
N LEU A 139 16.48 -4.13 -3.51
CA LEU A 139 15.36 -4.49 -2.64
C LEU A 139 15.27 -3.57 -1.42
N ARG A 140 16.40 -3.26 -0.77
CA ARG A 140 16.45 -2.28 0.34
C ARG A 140 16.04 -0.88 -0.10
N ALA A 141 16.41 -0.46 -1.31
CA ALA A 141 16.03 0.84 -1.84
C ALA A 141 14.53 0.95 -2.14
N VAL A 142 13.89 -0.12 -2.64
CA VAL A 142 12.46 -0.17 -2.95
C VAL A 142 11.59 -0.76 -1.83
N ALA A 143 12.18 -1.08 -0.68
CA ALA A 143 11.48 -1.73 0.44
C ALA A 143 10.30 -0.90 0.94
N PHE A 144 10.42 0.43 1.00
CA PHE A 144 9.32 1.29 1.41
C PHE A 144 8.15 1.27 0.42
N PRO A 145 8.32 1.52 -0.89
CA PRO A 145 7.24 1.36 -1.87
C PRO A 145 6.57 -0.02 -1.82
N LEU A 146 7.34 -1.10 -1.68
CA LEU A 146 6.79 -2.46 -1.56
C LEU A 146 5.97 -2.66 -0.27
N PHE A 147 6.49 -2.18 0.86
CA PHE A 147 5.75 -2.17 2.12
C PHE A 147 4.48 -1.32 2.03
N PHE A 148 4.56 -0.16 1.38
CA PHE A 148 3.44 0.75 1.22
C PHE A 148 2.30 0.12 0.42
N LEU A 149 2.60 -0.74 -0.57
CA LEU A 149 1.57 -1.51 -1.28
C LEU A 149 0.75 -2.42 -0.34
N ALA A 150 1.25 -2.81 0.84
CA ALA A 150 0.46 -3.60 1.77
C ALA A 150 -0.80 -2.86 2.27
N PHE A 151 -0.79 -1.52 2.30
CA PHE A 151 -1.94 -0.70 2.71
C PHE A 151 -3.11 -0.74 1.73
N MET A 152 -2.90 -1.21 0.49
CA MET A 152 -3.97 -1.42 -0.48
C MET A 152 -4.71 -2.75 -0.27
N ILE A 153 -4.17 -3.67 0.53
CA ILE A 153 -4.70 -5.00 0.74
C ILE A 153 -5.65 -4.99 1.94
N PRO A 154 -6.95 -5.27 1.74
CA PRO A 154 -7.90 -5.45 2.83
C PRO A 154 -7.48 -6.60 3.75
N LEU A 155 -7.53 -6.36 5.07
CA LEU A 155 -7.22 -7.38 6.06
C LEU A 155 -8.33 -8.47 6.06
N PRO A 156 -7.99 -9.72 6.41
CA PRO A 156 -9.01 -10.74 6.65
C PRO A 156 -10.00 -10.27 7.72
N ALA A 157 -11.28 -10.53 7.51
CA ALA A 157 -12.35 -10.06 8.40
C ALA A 157 -12.08 -10.41 9.87
N ILE A 158 -11.56 -11.60 10.14
CA ILE A 158 -11.22 -12.07 11.49
C ILE A 158 -10.19 -11.15 12.16
N ILE A 159 -9.11 -10.82 11.45
CA ILE A 159 -8.05 -9.94 11.96
C ILE A 159 -8.60 -8.52 12.11
N TYR A 160 -9.37 -8.05 11.13
CA TYR A 160 -10.01 -6.74 11.18
C TYR A 160 -10.87 -6.60 12.43
N TYR A 161 -11.79 -7.54 12.70
CA TYR A 161 -12.68 -7.49 13.86
C TYR A 161 -11.93 -7.66 15.19
N GLN A 162 -10.88 -8.48 15.25
CA GLN A 162 -10.05 -8.61 16.46
C GLN A 162 -9.37 -7.29 16.85
N ILE A 163 -9.06 -6.44 15.87
CA ILE A 163 -8.44 -5.12 16.12
C ILE A 163 -9.52 -4.06 16.37
N THR A 164 -10.56 -4.00 15.55
CA THR A 164 -11.55 -2.91 15.63
C THR A 164 -12.48 -3.06 16.82
N PHE A 165 -12.86 -4.27 17.21
CA PHE A 165 -13.83 -4.47 18.29
C PHE A 165 -13.31 -3.97 19.67
N PRO A 166 -12.09 -4.27 20.13
CA PRO A 166 -11.55 -3.67 21.36
C PRO A 166 -11.49 -2.14 21.29
N LEU A 167 -11.12 -1.58 20.14
CA LEU A 167 -11.07 -0.13 19.95
C LEU A 167 -12.46 0.50 20.02
N GLN A 168 -13.49 -0.16 19.49
CA GLN A 168 -14.89 0.27 19.60
C GLN A 168 -15.36 0.26 21.06
N LEU A 169 -14.98 -0.73 21.87
CA LEU A 169 -15.33 -0.78 23.30
C LEU A 169 -14.65 0.33 24.11
N ILE A 170 -13.40 0.68 23.77
CA ILE A 170 -12.70 1.81 24.37
C ILE A 170 -13.38 3.12 23.96
N ALA A 171 -13.65 3.29 22.66
CA ALA A 171 -14.32 4.47 22.14
C ALA A 171 -15.72 4.66 22.74
N SER A 172 -16.51 3.58 22.88
CA SER A 172 -17.84 3.64 23.50
C SER A 172 -17.75 4.04 24.99
N ARG A 173 -16.73 3.56 25.71
CA ARG A 173 -16.50 3.94 27.11
C ARG A 173 -16.14 5.42 27.24
N VAL A 174 -15.22 5.90 26.40
CA VAL A 174 -14.82 7.32 26.40
C VAL A 174 -16.00 8.21 26.02
N ALA A 175 -16.76 7.83 24.99
CA ALA A 175 -17.92 8.58 24.55
C ALA A 175 -19.01 8.66 25.62
N ALA A 176 -19.35 7.55 26.29
CA ALA A 176 -20.30 7.54 27.40
C ALA A 176 -19.86 8.49 28.52
N ALA A 177 -18.61 8.40 28.96
CA ALA A 177 -18.08 9.26 30.02
C ALA A 177 -18.13 10.75 29.64
N CYS A 178 -17.85 11.09 28.37
CA CYS A 178 -17.97 12.46 27.88
C CYS A 178 -19.42 12.95 27.83
N LEU A 179 -20.36 12.11 27.37
CA LEU A 179 -21.78 12.45 27.31
C LEU A 179 -22.37 12.66 28.72
N GLU A 180 -22.05 11.78 29.66
CA GLU A 180 -22.42 11.92 31.07
C GLU A 180 -21.86 13.21 31.68
N ALA A 181 -20.60 13.55 31.39
CA ALA A 181 -19.98 14.80 31.83
C ALA A 181 -20.68 16.06 31.28
N THR A 182 -21.37 15.94 30.15
CA THR A 182 -22.21 17.00 29.56
C THR A 182 -23.68 16.95 30.00
N ASN A 183 -24.02 16.16 31.02
CA ASN A 183 -25.38 15.93 31.51
C ASN A 183 -26.35 15.30 30.49
N VAL A 184 -25.83 14.54 29.53
CA VAL A 184 -26.65 13.75 28.60
C VAL A 184 -26.83 12.35 29.20
N PRO A 185 -28.06 11.93 29.52
CA PRO A 185 -28.31 10.59 30.04
C PRO A 185 -28.02 9.55 28.95
N VAL A 186 -27.12 8.61 29.21
CA VAL A 186 -26.73 7.58 28.27
C VAL A 186 -26.55 6.24 28.98
N LEU A 187 -27.07 5.17 28.39
CA LEU A 187 -26.83 3.79 28.84
C LEU A 187 -25.91 3.11 27.83
N ARG A 188 -24.80 2.52 28.31
CA ARG A 188 -23.83 1.83 27.46
C ARG A 188 -23.94 0.32 27.58
N GLU A 189 -24.23 -0.36 26.47
CA GLU A 189 -24.17 -1.83 26.37
C GLU A 189 -23.19 -2.21 25.25
N GLY A 190 -21.97 -2.62 25.64
CA GLY A 190 -20.92 -2.94 24.67
C GLY A 190 -20.53 -1.73 23.80
N ASN A 191 -20.86 -1.81 22.52
CA ASN A 191 -20.65 -0.78 21.50
C ASN A 191 -21.95 -0.01 21.14
N LEU A 192 -23.05 -0.24 21.87
CA LEU A 192 -24.29 0.52 21.73
C LEU A 192 -24.39 1.57 22.85
N LEU A 193 -24.80 2.78 22.47
CA LEU A 193 -25.08 3.89 23.37
C LEU A 193 -26.56 4.27 23.21
N TYR A 194 -27.37 3.96 24.22
CA TYR A 194 -28.79 4.32 24.24
C TYR A 194 -28.95 5.70 24.84
N LEU A 195 -29.41 6.64 24.01
CA LEU A 195 -29.88 7.97 24.42
C LEU A 195 -31.42 7.96 24.46
N PRO A 196 -32.07 8.93 25.13
CA PRO A 196 -33.54 8.95 25.25
C PRO A 196 -34.28 8.95 23.91
N ASN A 197 -33.64 9.46 22.86
CA ASN A 197 -34.27 9.74 21.57
C ASN A 197 -33.68 8.88 20.42
N TYR A 198 -32.58 8.15 20.68
CA TYR A 198 -31.81 7.48 19.64
C TYR A 198 -30.85 6.44 20.23
N THR A 199 -30.61 5.35 19.50
CA THR A 199 -29.53 4.40 19.83
C THR A 199 -28.36 4.65 18.89
N LEU A 200 -27.25 5.12 19.44
CA LEU A 200 -26.03 5.35 18.69
C LEU A 200 -25.19 4.07 18.66
N GLU A 201 -25.11 3.46 17.48
CA GLU A 201 -24.23 2.33 17.25
C GLU A 201 -22.80 2.82 17.00
N VAL A 202 -21.89 2.47 17.90
CA VAL A 202 -20.48 2.86 17.74
C VAL A 202 -19.88 2.22 16.49
N VAL A 203 -20.36 1.08 16.02
CA VAL A 203 -19.91 0.46 14.75
C VAL A 203 -20.17 1.38 13.56
N GLU A 204 -21.39 1.89 13.42
CA GLU A 204 -21.74 2.84 12.35
C GLU A 204 -21.04 4.18 12.56
N ALA A 205 -20.96 4.68 13.79
CA ALA A 205 -20.20 5.91 14.08
C ALA A 205 -18.70 5.75 13.82
N CYS A 206 -18.15 4.54 13.99
CA CYS A 206 -16.78 4.17 13.64
C CYS A 206 -16.63 3.84 12.15
N SER A 207 -17.70 3.64 11.38
CA SER A 207 -17.62 3.43 9.92
C SER A 207 -17.10 4.67 9.16
N GLY A 208 -17.03 5.82 9.86
CA GLY A 208 -16.13 6.93 9.52
C GLY A 208 -14.64 6.59 9.48
N ILE A 209 -14.25 5.34 9.77
CA ILE A 209 -12.94 4.70 9.57
C ILE A 209 -12.39 4.94 8.16
N ARG A 210 -13.25 5.24 7.17
CA ARG A 210 -12.86 5.84 5.88
C ARG A 210 -11.74 6.87 6.05
N SER A 211 -11.90 7.80 6.98
CA SER A 211 -10.90 8.84 7.25
C SER A 211 -9.69 8.31 8.00
N LEU A 212 -9.84 7.42 8.98
CA LEU A 212 -8.71 6.98 9.81
C LEU A 212 -7.71 6.11 9.05
N VAL A 213 -8.18 5.13 8.27
CA VAL A 213 -7.30 4.25 7.49
C VAL A 213 -6.69 5.03 6.31
N SER A 214 -7.45 5.93 5.69
CA SER A 214 -6.92 6.85 4.68
C SER A 214 -5.89 7.82 5.26
N LEU A 215 -6.15 8.42 6.43
CA LEU A 215 -5.24 9.30 7.14
C LEU A 215 -4.00 8.56 7.64
N LEU A 216 -4.13 7.30 8.05
CA LEU A 216 -3.00 6.47 8.43
C LEU A 216 -2.14 6.17 7.20
N THR A 217 -2.75 5.78 6.09
CA THR A 217 -2.05 5.54 4.81
C THR A 217 -1.33 6.81 4.33
N LEU A 218 -2.03 7.94 4.30
CA LEU A 218 -1.46 9.24 3.95
C LEU A 218 -0.41 9.71 4.96
N GLY A 219 -0.61 9.44 6.24
CA GLY A 219 0.32 9.78 7.32
C GLY A 219 1.63 9.01 7.18
N VAL A 220 1.57 7.71 6.90
CA VAL A 220 2.74 6.88 6.59
C VAL A 220 3.48 7.43 5.37
N ALA A 221 2.74 7.79 4.30
CA ALA A 221 3.34 8.40 3.12
C ALA A 221 3.99 9.77 3.47
N TYR A 222 3.29 10.63 4.19
CA TYR A 222 3.79 11.94 4.63
C TYR A 222 5.09 11.81 5.44
N VAL A 223 5.08 10.94 6.44
CA VAL A 223 6.24 10.66 7.31
C VAL A 223 7.43 10.19 6.50
N TYR A 224 7.22 9.33 5.50
CA TYR A 224 8.31 8.90 4.63
C TYR A 224 8.84 10.03 3.73
N LEU A 225 7.95 10.85 3.17
CA LEU A 225 8.31 11.80 2.13
C LEU A 225 8.94 13.09 2.66
N LEU A 226 8.56 13.52 3.85
CA LEU A 226 8.89 14.83 4.40
C LEU A 226 9.80 14.75 5.63
N GLU A 227 9.70 13.70 6.44
CA GLU A 227 10.54 13.57 7.64
C GLU A 227 11.82 12.80 7.36
N LYS A 228 12.97 13.45 7.62
CA LYS A 228 14.30 12.83 7.43
C LYS A 228 14.80 12.10 8.68
N LYS A 229 14.30 12.46 9.86
CA LYS A 229 14.80 11.95 11.15
C LYS A 229 14.04 10.69 11.55
N ARG A 230 14.75 9.56 11.62
CA ARG A 230 14.15 8.24 11.94
C ARG A 230 13.40 8.20 13.27
N TRP A 231 13.84 8.94 14.28
CA TRP A 231 13.14 8.99 15.56
C TRP A 231 11.81 9.76 15.45
N ILE A 232 11.75 10.84 14.67
CA ILE A 232 10.49 11.57 14.40
C ILE A 232 9.54 10.65 13.63
N GLN A 233 10.04 9.92 12.64
CA GLN A 233 9.25 8.95 11.90
C GLN A 233 8.63 7.90 12.85
N ALA A 234 9.44 7.31 13.74
CA ALA A 234 8.97 6.35 14.72
C ALA A 234 7.93 6.95 15.69
N THR A 235 8.18 8.16 16.21
CA THR A 235 7.25 8.86 17.11
C THR A 235 5.93 9.17 16.43
N LEU A 236 5.95 9.71 15.20
CA LEU A 236 4.74 10.03 14.46
C LEU A 236 3.94 8.76 14.14
N LEU A 237 4.59 7.69 13.68
CA LEU A 237 3.92 6.41 13.44
C LEU A 237 3.27 5.84 14.71
N LEU A 238 3.94 5.96 15.86
CA LEU A 238 3.39 5.52 17.14
C LEU A 238 2.18 6.37 17.57
N LEU A 239 2.22 7.69 17.31
CA LEU A 239 1.15 8.61 17.66
C LEU A 239 -0.07 8.52 16.73
N ILE A 240 0.06 7.99 15.52
CA ILE A 240 -1.09 7.84 14.60
C ILE A 240 -2.22 7.04 15.25
N VAL A 241 -1.91 5.94 15.96
CA VAL A 241 -2.94 5.09 16.58
C VAL A 241 -3.69 5.83 17.70
N PRO A 242 -3.03 6.44 18.70
CA PRO A 242 -3.70 7.29 19.69
C PRO A 242 -4.50 8.44 19.07
N ILE A 243 -3.93 9.14 18.08
CA ILE A 243 -4.62 10.25 17.39
C ILE A 243 -5.89 9.73 16.70
N ALA A 244 -5.82 8.57 16.04
CA ALA A 244 -6.97 7.95 15.40
C ALA A 244 -8.08 7.62 16.41
N VAL A 245 -7.73 7.02 17.55
CA VAL A 245 -8.69 6.68 18.61
C VAL A 245 -9.32 7.93 19.23
N LEU A 246 -8.52 8.95 19.51
CA LEU A 246 -9.00 10.21 20.09
C LEU A 246 -9.92 10.95 19.10
N SER A 247 -9.51 11.06 17.84
CA SER A 247 -10.30 11.69 16.79
C SER A 247 -11.64 10.96 16.58
N ASN A 248 -11.63 9.63 16.59
CA ASN A 248 -12.84 8.82 16.51
C ASN A 248 -13.76 9.03 17.72
N SER A 249 -13.19 9.09 18.92
CA SER A 249 -13.96 9.31 20.15
C SER A 249 -14.64 10.68 20.14
N LEU A 250 -13.93 11.74 19.73
CA LEU A 250 -14.50 13.08 19.57
C LEU A 250 -15.65 13.12 18.56
N ARG A 251 -15.51 12.39 17.45
CA ARG A 251 -16.56 12.24 16.43
C ARG A 251 -17.81 11.58 17.01
N ILE A 252 -17.66 10.48 17.75
CA ILE A 252 -18.79 9.76 18.39
C ILE A 252 -19.50 10.67 19.40
N VAL A 253 -18.74 11.39 20.23
CA VAL A 253 -19.31 12.36 21.18
C VAL A 253 -20.07 13.47 20.46
N GLY A 254 -19.48 14.04 19.41
CA GLY A 254 -20.12 15.06 18.58
C GLY A 254 -21.43 14.58 17.96
N ALA A 255 -21.43 13.37 17.38
CA ALA A 255 -22.63 12.75 16.83
C ALA A 255 -23.72 12.56 17.89
N GLY A 256 -23.36 12.07 19.08
CA GLY A 256 -24.28 11.92 20.22
C GLY A 256 -24.88 13.24 20.72
N LEU A 257 -24.05 14.28 20.85
CA LEU A 257 -24.52 15.61 21.27
C LEU A 257 -25.47 16.25 20.24
N LEU A 258 -25.16 16.08 18.95
CA LEU A 258 -26.00 16.60 17.86
C LEU A 258 -27.33 15.86 17.75
N THR A 259 -27.33 14.53 17.83
CA THR A 259 -28.58 13.74 17.85
C THR A 259 -29.44 14.10 19.05
N TYR A 260 -28.85 14.28 20.23
CA TYR A 260 -29.58 14.67 21.42
C TYR A 260 -30.21 16.06 21.29
N SER A 261 -29.47 17.04 20.75
CA SER A 261 -29.89 18.44 20.73
C SER A 261 -30.79 18.81 19.55
N PHE A 262 -30.58 18.18 18.38
CA PHE A 262 -31.24 18.56 17.12
C PHE A 262 -32.07 17.42 16.49
N GLY A 263 -32.12 16.26 17.15
CA GLY A 263 -32.85 15.09 16.67
C GLY A 263 -32.04 14.19 15.72
N PRO A 264 -32.61 13.04 15.30
CA PRO A 264 -31.89 11.98 14.57
C PRO A 264 -31.29 12.45 13.23
N GLN A 265 -31.99 13.36 12.55
CA GLN A 265 -31.64 13.86 11.21
C GLN A 265 -30.32 14.66 11.20
N ALA A 266 -29.87 15.19 12.34
CA ALA A 266 -28.61 15.93 12.46
C ALA A 266 -27.37 15.03 12.49
N ALA A 267 -27.52 13.72 12.72
CA ALA A 267 -26.40 12.79 12.80
C ALA A 267 -26.11 12.04 11.48
N GLU A 268 -27.01 12.06 10.50
CA GLU A 268 -26.84 11.34 9.21
C GLU A 268 -25.68 11.90 8.36
N GLY A 269 -25.19 13.12 8.67
CA GLY A 269 -24.08 13.77 7.95
C GLY A 269 -22.70 13.63 8.57
N PHE A 270 -22.54 12.93 9.71
CA PHE A 270 -21.29 12.85 10.46
C PHE A 270 -20.42 11.64 10.08
#